data_AF-A0A3S3M3R4-F1
#
_entry.id   AF-A0A3S3M3R4-F1
#
_cell.length_a   1.000
_cell.length_b   1.000
_cell.length_c   1.000
_cell.angle_alpha   90.00
_cell.angle_beta   90.00
_cell.angle_gamma   90.00
#
_symmetry.space_group_name_H-M   'P 1'
#
loop_
_entity.id
_entity.type
_entity.pdbx_description
1 polymer ?
#
loop_
_entity_poly.entity_id
_entity_poly.type
_entity_poly.pdbx_seq_one_letter_code
_entity_poly.pdbx_strand_id
1 'polypeptide(L)'
;MIKFLKKLIFFPFRKVSRNARKTNWSTERNRKRVGKSLFFLAIALFTVFIFRFVWLITVNHVGGTNLTTMAKSNYQSTVTVQAKRGTIYDRTGAAIAVDSSTYTIYAVIDKTQVDSNGNPLYIDKKDFTKVEDFLNSKLKIDRDLIKKQLNSKLKQVQFGNKGSDITLEQMKDIQKAAENEKIVGLGFTANISRSYPFGNFASQFIGIARPKDENGTQALKGDMGLEKAFNNVLSGENGKETYQKDIYGRPIPGTTKVIEPVKNGQDVYTTLDAQLQRNLEGYMDKAATDTGAQQLSGTLVDAHTGEILATSQRPTYTATTINDAEKQKYFTWNSLLSQSAFEPGSTFKTFLMAGALDSGKVNLNETYQRKLQVYDTTINDWDVTENKSYTLPETVTYAQGFALSSNIGMSKIEMNMGDALWGSYLNKFKFGLKVRAGLDGENPGALPSSNAVSQIQSSFGQGVAVTPLQLIRGWTAIAGNGTMLEPHIVSKVVDP
;
A
#
# COMPACT_ATOMS: atom_id res chain seq x y z
N MET A 1 -42.02 -26.89 -25.72
CA MET A 1 -42.21 -26.22 -27.03
C MET A 1 -41.95 -27.14 -28.24
N ILE A 2 -40.86 -27.91 -28.27
CA ILE A 2 -40.45 -28.74 -29.43
C ILE A 2 -41.47 -29.85 -29.80
N LYS A 3 -42.12 -30.49 -28.83
CA LYS A 3 -43.17 -31.51 -29.08
C LYS A 3 -44.48 -30.93 -29.65
N PHE A 4 -44.80 -29.67 -29.36
CA PHE A 4 -46.00 -28.99 -29.88
C PHE A 4 -45.80 -28.55 -31.34
N LEU A 5 -44.61 -28.02 -31.66
CA LEU A 5 -44.22 -27.64 -33.02
C LEU A 5 -44.13 -28.85 -33.97
N LYS A 6 -43.65 -30.02 -33.52
CA LYS A 6 -43.66 -31.25 -34.34
C LYS A 6 -45.07 -31.73 -34.72
N LYS A 7 -46.10 -31.42 -33.91
CA LYS A 7 -47.50 -31.76 -34.23
C LYS A 7 -48.14 -30.80 -35.24
N LEU A 8 -47.64 -29.57 -35.39
CA LEU A 8 -48.12 -28.63 -36.41
C LEU A 8 -47.68 -29.00 -37.83
N ILE A 9 -46.50 -29.61 -37.98
CA ILE A 9 -45.89 -29.96 -39.28
C ILE A 9 -46.59 -31.17 -39.94
N PHE A 10 -47.33 -31.97 -39.16
CA PHE A 10 -48.13 -33.10 -39.65
C PHE A 10 -49.64 -32.80 -39.70
N PHE A 11 -50.02 -31.57 -40.03
CA PHE A 11 -51.40 -31.31 -40.46
C PHE A 11 -51.66 -32.06 -41.79
N PRO A 12 -52.69 -32.92 -41.90
CA PRO A 12 -52.83 -33.81 -43.04
C PRO A 12 -53.38 -33.02 -44.24
N PHE A 13 -52.51 -32.32 -44.97
CA PHE A 13 -52.87 -31.61 -46.21
C PHE A 13 -53.56 -32.54 -47.23
N ARG A 14 -53.31 -33.85 -47.17
CA ARG A 14 -53.97 -34.88 -47.99
C ARG A 14 -55.47 -35.09 -47.69
N LYS A 15 -55.96 -34.78 -46.47
CA LYS A 15 -57.41 -34.90 -46.15
C LYS A 15 -58.20 -33.64 -46.53
N VAL A 16 -57.54 -32.49 -46.55
CA VAL A 16 -58.17 -31.20 -46.92
C VAL A 16 -58.40 -31.11 -48.43
N SER A 17 -57.50 -31.65 -49.26
CA SER A 17 -57.66 -31.62 -50.72
C SER A 17 -58.77 -32.53 -51.27
N ARG A 18 -59.11 -33.64 -50.58
CA ARG A 18 -60.23 -34.51 -50.98
C ARG A 18 -61.61 -33.92 -50.67
N ASN A 19 -61.73 -33.08 -49.64
CA ASN A 19 -63.01 -32.42 -49.30
C ASN A 19 -63.23 -31.09 -50.03
N ALA A 20 -62.16 -30.42 -50.48
CA ALA A 20 -62.27 -29.17 -51.25
C ALA A 20 -62.95 -29.37 -52.63
N ARG A 21 -62.86 -30.56 -53.24
CA ARG A 21 -63.55 -30.91 -54.50
C ARG A 21 -65.04 -31.24 -54.34
N LYS A 22 -65.56 -31.38 -53.11
CA LYS A 22 -66.99 -31.68 -52.86
C LYS A 22 -67.83 -30.44 -52.53
N THR A 23 -67.23 -29.26 -52.58
CA THR A 23 -67.89 -28.00 -52.23
C THR A 23 -67.92 -27.05 -53.42
N ASN A 24 -69.06 -26.94 -54.11
CA ASN A 24 -69.33 -25.94 -55.16
C ASN A 24 -69.51 -24.53 -54.57
N TRP A 25 -68.44 -23.96 -54.02
CA TRP A 25 -68.49 -22.64 -53.40
C TRP A 25 -67.93 -21.61 -54.37
N SER A 26 -68.64 -20.50 -54.58
CA SER A 26 -68.15 -19.42 -55.45
C SER A 26 -66.80 -18.89 -54.95
N THR A 27 -65.96 -18.44 -55.88
CA THR A 27 -64.64 -17.83 -55.60
C THR A 27 -64.74 -16.71 -54.56
N GLU A 28 -65.84 -15.98 -54.54
CA GLU A 28 -66.14 -14.93 -53.56
C GLU A 28 -66.36 -15.47 -52.14
N ARG A 29 -67.11 -16.57 -51.97
CA ARG A 29 -67.34 -17.18 -50.65
C ARG A 29 -66.07 -17.80 -50.06
N ASN A 30 -65.22 -18.40 -50.91
CA ASN A 30 -63.93 -18.93 -50.46
C ASN A 30 -62.97 -17.82 -50.02
N ARG A 31 -62.89 -16.70 -50.76
CA ARG A 31 -62.11 -15.52 -50.34
C ARG A 31 -62.59 -14.95 -49.01
N LYS A 32 -63.91 -14.80 -48.81
CA LYS A 32 -64.49 -14.34 -47.54
C LYS A 32 -64.17 -15.28 -46.38
N ARG A 33 -64.17 -16.60 -46.59
CA ARG A 33 -63.88 -17.59 -45.53
C ARG A 33 -62.39 -17.64 -45.18
N VAL A 34 -61.49 -17.61 -46.16
CA VAL A 34 -60.04 -17.53 -45.94
C VAL A 34 -59.68 -16.21 -45.25
N GLY A 35 -60.28 -15.09 -45.67
CA GLY A 35 -60.13 -13.79 -45.00
C GLY A 35 -60.57 -13.84 -43.54
N LYS A 36 -61.73 -14.43 -43.23
CA LYS A 36 -62.18 -14.65 -41.84
C LYS A 36 -61.21 -15.52 -41.05
N SER A 37 -60.73 -16.63 -41.61
CA SER A 37 -59.77 -17.51 -40.93
C SER A 37 -58.42 -16.82 -40.67
N LEU A 38 -57.90 -16.05 -41.63
CA LEU A 38 -56.68 -15.25 -41.45
C LEU A 38 -56.88 -14.16 -40.39
N PHE A 39 -58.05 -13.51 -40.37
CA PHE A 39 -58.38 -12.49 -39.38
C PHE A 39 -58.46 -13.08 -37.96
N PHE A 40 -59.14 -14.22 -37.78
CA PHE A 40 -59.17 -14.91 -36.49
C PHE A 40 -57.80 -15.45 -36.06
N LEU A 41 -56.98 -15.92 -37.01
CA LEU A 41 -55.60 -16.33 -36.74
C LEU A 41 -54.73 -15.15 -36.30
N ALA A 42 -54.86 -13.99 -36.97
CA ALA A 42 -54.16 -12.78 -36.60
C ALA A 42 -54.57 -12.30 -35.20
N ILE A 43 -55.88 -12.28 -34.90
CA ILE A 43 -56.39 -11.97 -33.56
C ILE A 43 -55.81 -12.95 -32.53
N ALA A 44 -55.87 -14.26 -32.79
CA ALA A 44 -55.35 -15.26 -31.85
C ALA A 44 -53.85 -15.07 -31.59
N LEU A 45 -53.05 -14.77 -32.62
CA LEU A 45 -51.63 -14.44 -32.48
C LEU A 45 -51.43 -13.17 -31.64
N PHE A 46 -52.13 -12.09 -31.95
CA PHE A 46 -52.06 -10.84 -31.19
C PHE A 46 -52.47 -11.04 -29.73
N THR A 47 -53.52 -11.84 -29.46
CA THR A 47 -53.94 -12.17 -28.10
C THR A 47 -52.85 -12.91 -27.33
N VAL A 48 -52.14 -13.86 -27.96
CA VAL A 48 -50.99 -14.53 -27.32
C VAL A 48 -49.86 -13.55 -27.03
N PHE A 49 -49.55 -12.64 -27.95
CA PHE A 49 -48.53 -11.60 -27.72
C PHE A 49 -48.93 -10.63 -26.62
N ILE A 50 -50.17 -10.14 -26.62
CA ILE A 50 -50.71 -9.24 -25.59
C ILE A 50 -50.68 -9.94 -24.23
N PHE A 51 -51.17 -11.17 -24.15
CA PHE A 51 -51.15 -11.94 -22.89
C PHE A 51 -49.71 -12.15 -22.40
N ARG A 52 -48.78 -12.46 -23.31
CA ARG A 52 -47.36 -12.60 -22.95
C ARG A 52 -46.78 -11.26 -22.48
N PHE A 53 -47.13 -10.16 -23.12
CA PHE A 53 -46.66 -8.82 -22.75
C PHE A 53 -47.19 -8.38 -21.39
N VAL A 54 -48.49 -8.59 -21.13
CA VAL A 54 -49.10 -8.36 -19.81
C VAL A 54 -48.43 -9.23 -18.74
N TRP A 55 -48.23 -10.52 -19.03
CA TRP A 55 -47.52 -11.44 -18.12
C TRP A 55 -46.10 -10.96 -17.79
N LEU A 56 -45.37 -10.45 -18.79
CA LEU A 56 -44.01 -9.92 -18.60
C LEU A 56 -43.99 -8.68 -17.70
N ILE A 57 -44.95 -7.78 -17.89
CA ILE A 57 -45.10 -6.56 -17.06
C ILE A 57 -45.49 -6.92 -15.62
N THR A 58 -46.39 -7.88 -15.42
CA THR A 58 -46.87 -8.23 -14.08
C THR A 58 -45.87 -9.06 -13.28
N VAL A 59 -45.20 -10.03 -13.91
CA VAL A 59 -44.34 -10.99 -13.19
C VAL A 59 -42.93 -10.45 -12.95
N ASN A 60 -42.50 -9.41 -13.68
CA ASN A 60 -41.23 -8.69 -13.50
C ASN A 60 -39.96 -9.58 -13.51
N HIS A 61 -40.08 -10.87 -13.84
CA HIS A 61 -39.00 -11.85 -13.85
C HIS A 61 -39.13 -12.78 -15.06
N VAL A 62 -38.02 -13.03 -15.76
CA VAL A 62 -37.94 -14.02 -16.85
C VAL A 62 -36.59 -14.69 -16.80
N GLY A 63 -36.56 -16.03 -16.72
CA GLY A 63 -35.30 -16.78 -16.81
C GLY A 63 -34.28 -16.44 -15.71
N GLY A 64 -34.74 -16.06 -14.52
CA GLY A 64 -33.88 -15.70 -13.38
C GLY A 64 -33.42 -14.25 -13.33
N THR A 65 -33.76 -13.42 -14.32
CA THR A 65 -33.41 -11.98 -14.32
C THR A 65 -34.63 -11.11 -14.01
N ASN A 66 -34.44 -10.12 -13.14
CA ASN A 66 -35.47 -9.15 -12.77
C ASN A 66 -35.52 -8.01 -13.80
N LEU A 67 -36.62 -7.93 -14.55
CA LEU A 67 -36.83 -6.97 -15.64
C LEU A 67 -36.87 -5.52 -15.14
N THR A 68 -37.26 -5.29 -13.88
CA THR A 68 -37.24 -3.94 -13.29
C THR A 68 -35.83 -3.45 -13.03
N THR A 69 -34.89 -4.33 -12.67
CA THR A 69 -33.48 -3.99 -12.50
C THR A 69 -32.83 -3.67 -13.83
N MET A 70 -33.14 -4.44 -14.89
CA MET A 70 -32.67 -4.15 -16.25
C MET A 70 -33.23 -2.84 -16.81
N ALA A 71 -34.51 -2.55 -16.56
CA ALA A 71 -35.11 -1.28 -16.94
C ALA A 71 -34.42 -0.11 -16.23
N LYS A 72 -34.18 -0.23 -14.91
CA LYS A 72 -33.44 0.77 -14.13
C LYS A 72 -32.01 0.98 -14.63
N SER A 73 -31.25 -0.05 -14.99
CA SER A 73 -29.87 0.11 -15.51
C SER A 73 -29.78 0.88 -16.84
N ASN A 74 -30.88 0.99 -17.58
CA ASN A 74 -30.91 1.76 -18.82
C ASN A 74 -30.91 3.27 -18.55
N TYR A 75 -31.47 3.73 -17.44
CA TYR A 75 -31.59 5.16 -17.11
C TYR A 75 -30.98 5.55 -15.76
N GLN A 76 -30.53 4.60 -14.92
CA GLN A 76 -29.80 4.85 -13.67
C GLN A 76 -28.38 4.32 -13.78
N SER A 77 -27.44 5.07 -13.22
CA SER A 77 -26.06 4.66 -13.01
C SER A 77 -25.76 4.73 -11.51
N THR A 78 -25.02 3.77 -10.99
CA THR A 78 -24.47 3.83 -9.62
C THR A 78 -22.97 3.96 -9.74
N VAL A 79 -22.40 4.95 -9.07
CA VAL A 79 -20.96 5.22 -9.05
C VAL A 79 -20.45 5.20 -7.61
N THR A 80 -19.25 4.68 -7.46
CA THR A 80 -18.54 4.67 -6.18
C THR A 80 -17.88 6.03 -5.97
N VAL A 81 -18.19 6.69 -4.86
CA VAL A 81 -17.50 7.92 -4.42
C VAL A 81 -16.33 7.50 -3.56
N GLN A 82 -15.11 7.76 -4.03
CA GLN A 82 -13.90 7.38 -3.30
C GLN A 82 -13.74 8.22 -2.03
N ALA A 83 -13.42 7.54 -0.93
CA ALA A 83 -12.98 8.18 0.30
C ALA A 83 -11.60 8.81 0.09
N LYS A 84 -11.41 10.01 0.65
CA LYS A 84 -10.09 10.60 0.76
C LYS A 84 -9.32 9.82 1.82
N ARG A 85 -8.10 9.40 1.54
CA ARG A 85 -7.23 8.76 2.52
C ARG A 85 -6.68 9.82 3.48
N GLY A 86 -6.69 9.51 4.77
CA GLY A 86 -6.24 10.41 5.82
C GLY A 86 -4.78 10.84 5.65
N THR A 87 -4.43 12.01 6.16
CA THR A 87 -3.09 12.60 6.11
C THR A 87 -2.22 12.04 7.24
N ILE A 88 -0.95 11.78 6.97
CA ILE A 88 0.04 11.49 8.00
C ILE A 88 0.77 12.79 8.33
N TYR A 89 0.72 13.22 9.59
CA TYR A 89 1.36 14.42 10.11
C TYR A 89 2.55 14.09 11.02
N ASP A 90 3.49 15.02 11.13
CA ASP A 90 4.42 15.08 12.24
C ASP A 90 3.70 15.52 13.54
N ARG A 91 4.42 15.55 14.66
CA ARG A 91 3.86 15.97 15.96
C ARG A 91 3.39 17.44 15.99
N THR A 92 3.88 18.28 15.09
CA THR A 92 3.58 19.72 15.01
C THR A 92 2.47 20.06 14.02
N GLY A 93 2.01 19.09 13.21
CA GLY A 93 1.00 19.25 12.18
C GLY A 93 1.55 19.51 10.78
N ALA A 94 2.84 19.33 10.55
CA ALA A 94 3.44 19.34 9.22
C ALA A 94 3.10 18.03 8.48
N ALA A 95 2.58 18.14 7.26
CA ALA A 95 2.11 16.99 6.50
C ALA A 95 3.28 16.18 5.92
N ILE A 96 3.39 14.91 6.33
CA ILE A 96 4.41 13.96 5.87
C ILE A 96 3.92 13.17 4.65
N ALA A 97 2.66 12.74 4.65
CA ALA A 97 2.03 12.03 3.53
C ALA A 97 0.61 12.52 3.30
N VAL A 98 0.31 12.96 2.08
CA VAL A 98 -0.99 13.54 1.69
C VAL A 98 -1.50 12.92 0.41
N ASP A 99 -2.82 12.84 0.26
CA ASP A 99 -3.43 12.51 -1.01
C ASP A 99 -3.11 13.57 -2.07
N SER A 100 -2.84 13.08 -3.27
CA SER A 100 -2.49 13.87 -4.43
C SER A 100 -3.12 13.25 -5.68
N SER A 101 -2.86 13.87 -6.82
CA SER A 101 -3.20 13.31 -8.12
C SER A 101 -1.95 13.30 -8.99
N THR A 102 -1.71 12.17 -9.65
CA THR A 102 -0.83 12.12 -10.82
C THR A 102 -1.69 12.12 -12.08
N TYR A 103 -1.08 12.40 -13.22
CA TYR A 103 -1.79 12.50 -14.49
C TYR A 103 -1.19 11.53 -15.50
N THR A 104 -2.06 10.83 -16.23
CA THR A 104 -1.67 10.06 -17.41
C THR A 104 -2.05 10.83 -18.65
N ILE A 105 -1.06 11.13 -19.48
CA ILE A 105 -1.28 11.77 -20.77
C ILE A 105 -1.82 10.77 -21.79
N TYR A 106 -2.83 11.19 -22.53
CA TYR A 106 -3.43 10.43 -23.61
C TYR A 106 -3.53 11.26 -24.89
N ALA A 107 -3.61 10.55 -26.01
CA ALA A 107 -3.83 11.10 -27.34
C ALA A 107 -5.15 10.60 -27.90
N VAL A 108 -6.00 11.52 -28.36
CA VAL A 108 -7.24 11.24 -29.08
C VAL A 108 -6.91 11.11 -30.56
N ILE A 109 -7.25 9.97 -31.16
CA ILE A 109 -7.07 9.66 -32.59
C ILE A 109 -8.41 9.41 -33.30
N ASP A 110 -9.51 9.48 -32.56
CA ASP A 110 -10.87 9.38 -33.11
C ASP A 110 -11.23 10.66 -33.89
N LYS A 111 -11.28 10.54 -35.21
CA LYS A 111 -11.63 11.64 -36.13
C LYS A 111 -13.04 12.21 -35.93
N THR A 112 -13.88 11.52 -35.17
CA THR A 112 -15.25 11.98 -34.87
C THR A 112 -15.31 12.93 -33.67
N GLN A 113 -14.22 13.07 -32.91
CA GLN A 113 -14.12 14.00 -31.79
C GLN A 113 -13.86 15.41 -32.29
N VAL A 114 -14.92 16.22 -32.35
CA VAL A 114 -14.88 17.63 -32.74
C VAL A 114 -15.59 18.47 -31.69
N ASP A 115 -15.21 19.74 -31.57
CA ASP A 115 -15.92 20.69 -30.71
C ASP A 115 -17.28 21.11 -31.31
N SER A 116 -18.05 21.93 -30.58
CA SER A 116 -19.35 22.44 -31.03
C SER A 116 -19.29 23.26 -32.32
N ASN A 117 -18.10 23.75 -32.70
CA ASN A 117 -17.85 24.54 -33.91
C ASN A 117 -17.28 23.69 -35.05
N GLY A 118 -17.09 22.38 -34.84
CA GLY A 118 -16.53 21.46 -35.83
C GLY A 118 -15.00 21.43 -35.88
N ASN A 119 -14.29 22.08 -34.95
CA ASN A 119 -12.83 22.01 -34.89
C ASN A 119 -12.37 20.64 -34.37
N PRO A 120 -11.27 20.08 -34.92
CA PRO A 120 -10.77 18.77 -34.51
C PRO A 120 -10.24 18.79 -33.07
N LEU A 121 -10.74 17.85 -32.25
CA LEU A 121 -10.22 17.55 -30.90
C LEU A 121 -9.38 16.27 -30.89
N TYR A 122 -8.83 15.90 -32.05
CA TYR A 122 -8.01 14.71 -32.27
C TYR A 122 -6.69 15.08 -32.96
N ILE A 123 -5.68 14.22 -32.83
CA ILE A 123 -4.40 14.36 -33.51
C ILE A 123 -4.53 13.82 -34.94
N ASP A 124 -4.33 14.68 -35.93
CA ASP A 124 -4.31 14.26 -37.33
C ASP A 124 -2.95 13.62 -37.69
N LYS A 125 -2.95 12.72 -38.68
CA LYS A 125 -1.73 12.02 -39.13
C LYS A 125 -0.61 12.98 -39.55
N LYS A 126 -0.96 14.15 -40.07
CA LYS A 126 0.03 15.19 -40.44
C LYS A 126 0.81 15.72 -39.23
N ASP A 127 0.25 15.63 -38.03
CA ASP A 127 0.81 16.16 -36.78
C ASP A 127 1.51 15.07 -35.95
N PHE A 128 1.56 13.81 -36.42
CA PHE A 128 2.15 12.70 -35.66
C PHE A 128 3.63 12.92 -35.33
N THR A 129 4.44 13.36 -36.30
CA THR A 129 5.86 13.66 -36.08
C THR A 129 6.04 14.76 -35.04
N LYS A 130 5.17 15.78 -35.08
CA LYS A 130 5.20 16.89 -34.13
C LYS A 130 4.87 16.43 -32.71
N VAL A 131 3.86 15.58 -32.55
CA VAL A 131 3.51 14.99 -31.25
C VAL A 131 4.61 14.06 -30.74
N GLU A 132 5.24 13.30 -31.64
CA GLU A 132 6.39 12.45 -31.31
C GLU A 132 7.56 13.27 -30.74
N ASP A 133 7.96 14.33 -31.45
CA ASP A 133 9.02 15.24 -31.00
C ASP A 133 8.67 15.91 -29.67
N PHE A 134 7.43 16.35 -29.52
CA PHE A 134 6.94 17.00 -28.31
C PHE A 134 6.99 16.08 -27.09
N LEU A 135 6.40 14.88 -27.18
CA LEU A 135 6.35 13.92 -26.08
C LEU A 135 7.74 13.36 -25.74
N ASN A 136 8.60 13.13 -26.75
CA ASN A 136 9.99 12.73 -26.51
C ASN A 136 10.77 13.85 -25.83
N SER A 137 10.60 15.11 -26.25
CA SER A 137 11.30 16.25 -25.65
C SER A 137 10.91 16.48 -24.19
N LYS A 138 9.59 16.51 -23.90
CA LYS A 138 9.03 16.85 -22.59
C LYS A 138 9.10 15.70 -21.58
N LEU A 139 8.81 14.47 -22.00
CA LEU A 139 8.68 13.31 -21.11
C LEU A 139 9.74 12.23 -21.33
N LYS A 140 10.64 12.41 -22.31
CA LYS A 140 11.67 11.42 -22.67
C LYS A 140 11.07 10.04 -22.97
N ILE A 141 9.84 10.01 -23.48
CA ILE A 141 9.16 8.78 -23.93
C ILE A 141 9.85 8.30 -25.22
N ASP A 142 10.02 6.99 -25.34
CA ASP A 142 10.60 6.37 -26.53
C ASP A 142 9.76 6.71 -27.78
N ARG A 143 10.45 7.17 -28.84
CA ARG A 143 9.84 7.54 -30.12
C ARG A 143 9.10 6.37 -30.77
N ASP A 144 9.66 5.17 -30.69
CA ASP A 144 9.04 3.97 -31.26
C ASP A 144 7.74 3.62 -30.54
N LEU A 145 7.68 3.82 -29.22
CA LEU A 145 6.46 3.65 -28.44
C LEU A 145 5.40 4.67 -28.86
N ILE A 146 5.76 5.95 -28.96
CA ILE A 146 4.83 7.01 -29.37
C ILE A 146 4.26 6.72 -30.75
N LYS A 147 5.13 6.42 -31.72
CA LYS A 147 4.74 6.13 -33.10
C LYS A 147 3.83 4.91 -33.20
N LYS A 148 4.13 3.84 -32.45
CA LYS A 148 3.28 2.65 -32.38
C LYS A 148 1.90 2.95 -31.83
N GLN A 149 1.81 3.75 -30.77
CA GLN A 149 0.53 4.12 -30.15
C GLN A 149 -0.31 5.01 -31.07
N LEU A 150 0.26 6.08 -31.64
CA LEU A 150 -0.46 6.99 -32.53
C LEU A 150 -0.97 6.30 -33.80
N ASN A 151 -0.26 5.28 -34.31
CA ASN A 151 -0.70 4.50 -35.48
C ASN A 151 -1.66 3.34 -35.14
N SER A 152 -2.10 3.22 -33.89
CA SER A 152 -3.04 2.17 -33.51
C SER A 152 -4.44 2.41 -34.12
N LYS A 153 -5.28 1.36 -34.13
CA LYS A 153 -6.68 1.45 -34.55
C LYS A 153 -7.62 1.90 -33.42
N LEU A 154 -7.06 2.28 -32.27
CA LEU A 154 -7.83 2.70 -31.11
C LEU A 154 -8.32 4.15 -31.28
N LYS A 155 -9.34 4.52 -30.52
CA LYS A 155 -9.89 5.88 -30.48
C LYS A 155 -9.05 6.84 -29.62
N GLN A 156 -8.35 6.27 -28.65
CA GLN A 156 -7.52 6.97 -27.68
C GLN A 156 -6.36 6.04 -27.28
N VAL A 157 -5.18 6.61 -27.06
CA VAL A 157 -3.96 5.87 -26.67
C VAL A 157 -3.20 6.58 -25.57
N GLN A 158 -2.42 5.80 -24.82
CA GLN A 158 -1.56 6.26 -23.72
C GLN A 158 -0.12 5.81 -23.97
N PHE A 159 0.83 6.42 -23.27
CA PHE A 159 2.26 6.33 -23.60
C PHE A 159 3.11 5.59 -22.54
N GLY A 160 2.52 4.59 -21.89
CA GLY A 160 3.19 3.75 -20.90
C GLY A 160 3.57 4.52 -19.62
N ASN A 161 4.54 3.99 -18.86
CA ASN A 161 4.89 4.50 -17.52
C ASN A 161 5.39 5.95 -17.55
N LYS A 162 6.22 6.34 -18.52
CA LYS A 162 6.70 7.73 -18.65
C LYS A 162 5.62 8.73 -19.08
N GLY A 163 4.55 8.24 -19.70
CA GLY A 163 3.34 9.00 -19.96
C GLY A 163 2.33 8.96 -18.80
N SER A 164 2.68 8.29 -17.72
CA SER A 164 1.93 8.19 -16.47
C SER A 164 2.77 8.81 -15.34
N ASP A 165 2.21 8.96 -14.14
CA ASP A 165 2.89 9.56 -12.98
C ASP A 165 3.35 11.03 -13.16
N ILE A 166 2.70 11.78 -14.06
CA ILE A 166 2.99 13.20 -14.29
C ILE A 166 2.44 14.01 -13.11
N THR A 167 3.24 14.90 -12.52
CA THR A 167 2.77 15.76 -11.42
C THR A 167 1.82 16.85 -11.93
N LEU A 168 1.06 17.49 -11.03
CA LEU A 168 0.19 18.62 -11.40
C LEU A 168 0.96 19.77 -12.07
N GLU A 169 2.17 20.07 -11.57
CA GLU A 169 3.04 21.10 -12.13
C GLU A 169 3.50 20.73 -13.54
N GLN A 170 4.04 19.51 -13.72
CA GLN A 170 4.46 19.03 -15.03
C GLN A 170 3.29 18.97 -16.03
N MET A 171 2.11 18.55 -15.58
CA MET A 171 0.92 18.50 -16.43
C MET A 171 0.54 19.90 -16.94
N LYS A 172 0.53 20.91 -16.06
CA LYS A 172 0.26 22.30 -16.45
C LYS A 172 1.30 22.83 -17.44
N ASP A 173 2.58 22.52 -17.21
CA ASP A 173 3.66 22.94 -18.11
C ASP A 173 3.56 22.29 -19.49
N ILE A 174 3.22 20.99 -19.54
CA ILE A 174 3.01 20.26 -20.79
C ILE A 174 1.77 20.80 -21.50
N GLN A 175 0.67 21.05 -20.78
CA GLN A 175 -0.54 21.60 -21.36
C GLN A 175 -0.27 22.98 -21.99
N LYS A 176 0.39 23.88 -21.26
CA LYS A 176 0.77 25.21 -21.76
C LYS A 176 1.71 25.10 -22.96
N ALA A 177 2.66 24.17 -22.95
CA ALA A 177 3.56 23.96 -24.09
C ALA A 177 2.82 23.40 -25.32
N ALA A 178 1.88 22.47 -25.12
CA ALA A 178 1.06 21.92 -26.19
C ALA A 178 0.17 23.00 -26.83
N GLU A 179 -0.42 23.88 -26.01
CA GLU A 179 -1.20 25.03 -26.46
C GLU A 179 -0.36 26.01 -27.29
N ASN A 180 0.85 26.35 -26.82
CA ASN A 180 1.78 27.22 -27.55
C ASN A 180 2.20 26.63 -28.90
N GLU A 181 2.41 25.32 -28.95
CA GLU A 181 2.73 24.60 -30.17
C GLU A 181 1.48 24.28 -31.01
N LYS A 182 0.26 24.63 -30.57
CA LYS A 182 -1.01 24.32 -31.26
C LYS A 182 -1.19 22.82 -31.51
N ILE A 183 -0.83 22.00 -30.54
CA ILE A 183 -1.06 20.55 -30.56
C ILE A 183 -2.46 20.28 -29.99
N VAL A 184 -3.35 19.74 -30.81
CA VAL A 184 -4.72 19.37 -30.43
C VAL A 184 -4.84 17.87 -30.22
N GLY A 185 -5.77 17.44 -29.36
CA GLY A 185 -6.04 16.02 -29.10
C GLY A 185 -5.12 15.36 -28.07
N LEU A 186 -4.27 16.11 -27.38
CA LEU A 186 -3.64 15.66 -26.13
C LEU A 186 -4.55 16.00 -24.94
N GLY A 187 -4.70 15.06 -24.01
CA GLY A 187 -5.42 15.27 -22.78
C GLY A 187 -4.80 14.49 -21.62
N PHE A 188 -5.33 14.71 -20.42
CA PHE A 188 -4.83 14.09 -19.20
C PHE A 188 -5.97 13.43 -18.43
N THR A 189 -5.73 12.23 -17.93
CA THR A 189 -6.61 11.57 -16.95
C THR A 189 -5.95 11.67 -15.59
N ALA A 190 -6.67 12.18 -14.60
CA ALA A 190 -6.18 12.21 -13.22
C ALA A 190 -6.27 10.80 -12.62
N ASN A 191 -5.18 10.36 -12.00
CA ASN A 191 -5.10 9.15 -11.21
C ASN A 191 -4.89 9.53 -9.75
N ILE A 192 -5.44 8.74 -8.85
CA ILE A 192 -5.16 8.88 -7.43
C ILE A 192 -3.68 8.59 -7.16
N SER A 193 -3.05 9.41 -6.33
CA SER A 193 -1.67 9.21 -5.93
C SER A 193 -1.45 9.67 -4.51
N ARG A 194 -0.33 9.26 -3.93
CA ARG A 194 0.09 9.65 -2.59
C ARG A 194 1.38 10.48 -2.69
N SER A 195 1.38 11.67 -2.13
CA SER A 195 2.52 12.58 -2.14
C SER A 195 3.23 12.57 -0.78
N TYR A 196 4.56 12.65 -0.81
CA TYR A 196 5.44 12.68 0.36
C TYR A 196 6.31 13.93 0.27
N PRO A 197 5.82 15.11 0.73
CA PRO A 197 6.43 16.40 0.45
C PRO A 197 7.88 16.54 0.93
N PHE A 198 8.26 15.83 1.99
CA PHE A 198 9.62 15.89 2.53
C PHE A 198 10.64 15.04 1.76
N GLY A 199 10.22 14.22 0.79
CA GLY A 199 11.14 13.42 -0.03
C GLY A 199 11.83 12.31 0.78
N ASN A 200 13.14 12.44 1.02
CA ASN A 200 13.89 11.51 1.88
C ASN A 200 13.65 11.89 3.36
N PHE A 201 12.65 11.25 3.97
CA PHE A 201 12.22 11.55 5.34
C PHE A 201 11.61 10.30 5.96
N ALA A 202 12.36 9.64 6.85
CA ALA A 202 11.90 8.45 7.56
C ALA A 202 11.25 7.40 6.63
N SER A 203 11.79 7.22 5.42
CA SER A 203 11.05 6.60 4.30
C SER A 203 10.58 5.18 4.58
N GLN A 204 11.41 4.32 5.18
CA GLN A 204 11.00 2.98 5.58
C GLN A 204 9.97 2.96 6.72
N PHE A 205 10.03 3.97 7.59
CA PHE A 205 9.14 4.08 8.74
C PHE A 205 7.75 4.57 8.31
N ILE A 206 7.67 5.64 7.51
CA ILE A 206 6.42 6.14 6.93
C ILE A 206 5.86 5.12 5.93
N GLY A 207 6.73 4.56 5.10
CA GLY A 207 6.39 3.64 4.04
C GLY A 207 5.74 4.32 2.85
N ILE A 208 5.04 3.51 2.03
CA ILE A 208 4.34 4.00 0.84
C ILE A 208 2.94 3.40 0.73
N ALA A 209 2.01 4.19 0.20
CA ALA A 209 0.73 3.76 -0.32
C ALA A 209 0.71 3.87 -1.85
N ARG A 210 0.09 2.90 -2.53
CA ARG A 210 -0.05 2.84 -3.98
C ARG A 210 -1.50 2.60 -4.38
N PRO A 211 -1.92 3.05 -5.57
CA PRO A 211 -3.22 2.69 -6.11
C PRO A 211 -3.31 1.18 -6.30
N LYS A 212 -4.41 0.59 -5.85
CA LYS A 212 -4.78 -0.80 -6.13
C LYS A 212 -6.23 -0.86 -6.59
N ASP A 213 -6.50 -1.79 -7.49
CA ASP A 213 -7.87 -2.05 -7.95
C ASP A 213 -8.61 -2.86 -6.87
N GLU A 214 -9.64 -2.25 -6.28
CA GLU A 214 -10.58 -2.89 -5.36
C GLU A 214 -11.99 -2.84 -5.97
N ASN A 215 -12.54 -4.01 -6.31
CA ASN A 215 -13.88 -4.15 -6.88
C ASN A 215 -14.13 -3.28 -8.13
N GLY A 216 -13.11 -3.12 -8.98
CA GLY A 216 -13.19 -2.31 -10.20
C GLY A 216 -13.05 -0.81 -9.98
N THR A 217 -12.71 -0.35 -8.77
CA THR A 217 -12.34 1.05 -8.51
C THR A 217 -10.94 1.15 -7.93
N GLN A 218 -10.18 2.17 -8.33
CA GLN A 218 -8.86 2.41 -7.76
C GLN A 218 -8.98 3.05 -6.38
N ALA A 219 -8.27 2.52 -5.40
CA ALA A 219 -8.12 3.10 -4.07
C ALA A 219 -6.65 3.05 -3.61
N LEU A 220 -6.22 4.01 -2.80
CA LEU A 220 -4.86 4.01 -2.24
C LEU A 220 -4.78 3.02 -1.07
N LYS A 221 -3.85 2.06 -1.18
CA LYS A 221 -3.58 1.08 -0.14
C LYS A 221 -2.14 1.17 0.32
N GLY A 222 -1.95 1.19 1.64
CA GLY A 222 -0.63 1.15 2.26
C GLY A 222 0.08 -0.19 2.01
N ASP A 223 1.30 -0.12 1.48
CA ASP A 223 2.10 -1.28 1.10
C ASP A 223 3.23 -1.59 2.08
N MET A 224 3.73 -0.59 2.81
CA MET A 224 4.76 -0.75 3.83
C MET A 224 4.68 0.37 4.88
N GLY A 225 5.48 0.26 5.95
CA GLY A 225 5.59 1.26 7.01
C GLY A 225 4.26 1.59 7.69
N LEU A 226 4.15 2.82 8.19
CA LEU A 226 2.93 3.37 8.79
C LEU A 226 1.75 3.37 7.82
N GLU A 227 1.97 3.65 6.53
CA GLU A 227 0.92 3.61 5.52
C GLU A 227 0.19 2.25 5.52
N LYS A 228 0.93 1.14 5.62
CA LYS A 228 0.35 -0.20 5.74
C LYS A 228 -0.23 -0.47 7.13
N ALA A 229 0.53 -0.17 8.18
CA ALA A 229 0.13 -0.52 9.54
C ALA A 229 -1.17 0.21 9.97
N PHE A 230 -1.35 1.45 9.52
CA PHE A 230 -2.53 2.28 9.78
C PHE A 230 -3.52 2.30 8.61
N ASN A 231 -3.43 1.37 7.67
CA ASN A 231 -4.29 1.39 6.48
C ASN A 231 -5.78 1.40 6.83
N ASN A 232 -6.19 0.70 7.89
CA ASN A 232 -7.59 0.63 8.31
C ASN A 232 -8.18 1.97 8.77
N VAL A 233 -7.37 2.83 9.38
CA VAL A 233 -7.83 4.18 9.79
C VAL A 233 -7.62 5.19 8.68
N LEU A 234 -6.54 5.02 7.89
CA LEU A 234 -6.20 5.94 6.80
C LEU A 234 -7.12 5.77 5.59
N SER A 235 -7.68 4.60 5.29
CA SER A 235 -8.40 4.37 4.02
C SER A 235 -9.78 5.00 3.94
N GLY A 236 -10.47 5.18 5.08
CA GLY A 236 -11.89 5.55 5.10
C GLY A 236 -12.80 4.47 4.51
N GLU A 237 -14.05 4.83 4.26
CA GLU A 237 -15.10 4.00 3.65
C GLU A 237 -15.69 4.70 2.41
N ASN A 238 -15.56 4.06 1.25
CA ASN A 238 -16.13 4.57 0.00
C ASN A 238 -17.65 4.71 0.07
N GLY A 239 -18.18 5.81 -0.47
CA GLY A 239 -19.61 6.03 -0.62
C GLY A 239 -20.16 5.47 -1.93
N LYS A 240 -21.48 5.50 -2.08
CA LYS A 240 -22.18 5.17 -3.32
C LYS A 240 -23.25 6.21 -3.63
N GLU A 241 -23.24 6.69 -4.85
CA GLU A 241 -24.26 7.60 -5.38
C GLU A 241 -24.91 6.99 -6.60
N THR A 242 -26.22 7.23 -6.77
CA THR A 242 -26.93 6.90 -8.00
C THR A 242 -27.48 8.14 -8.65
N TYR A 243 -27.40 8.25 -9.97
CA TYR A 243 -27.97 9.34 -10.74
C TYR A 243 -28.68 8.79 -11.97
N GLN A 244 -29.63 9.56 -12.50
CA GLN A 244 -30.25 9.22 -13.78
C GLN A 244 -29.40 9.74 -14.93
N LYS A 245 -29.34 8.99 -16.03
CA LYS A 245 -28.62 9.36 -17.26
C LYS A 245 -29.58 9.57 -18.42
N ASP A 246 -29.27 10.52 -19.29
CA ASP A 246 -30.02 10.73 -20.53
C ASP A 246 -29.68 9.64 -21.59
N ILE A 247 -30.31 9.74 -22.77
CA ILE A 247 -30.10 8.80 -23.89
C ILE A 247 -28.65 8.80 -24.42
N TYR A 248 -27.85 9.81 -24.08
CA TYR A 248 -26.43 9.94 -24.43
C TYR A 248 -25.51 9.51 -23.28
N GLY A 249 -26.07 9.02 -22.16
CA GLY A 249 -25.33 8.56 -21.00
C GLY A 249 -24.87 9.66 -20.04
N ARG A 250 -25.30 10.91 -20.24
CA ARG A 250 -24.91 12.06 -19.41
C ARG A 250 -25.76 12.12 -18.13
N PRO A 251 -25.18 12.42 -16.95
CA PRO A 251 -25.93 12.58 -15.72
C PRO A 251 -26.95 13.73 -15.83
N ILE A 252 -28.18 13.48 -15.37
CA ILE A 252 -29.26 14.48 -15.30
C ILE A 252 -29.12 15.24 -13.97
N PRO A 253 -28.88 16.56 -13.99
CA PRO A 253 -28.76 17.37 -12.77
C PRO A 253 -29.96 17.21 -11.83
N GLY A 254 -29.72 17.14 -10.52
CA GLY A 254 -30.77 17.01 -9.50
C GLY A 254 -31.33 15.60 -9.29
N THR A 255 -30.86 14.61 -10.07
CA THR A 255 -31.29 13.20 -9.91
C THR A 255 -30.35 12.36 -9.04
N THR A 256 -29.27 12.95 -8.55
CA THR A 256 -28.30 12.29 -7.68
C THR A 256 -28.92 11.96 -6.34
N LYS A 257 -28.80 10.70 -5.93
CA LYS A 257 -29.21 10.21 -4.62
C LYS A 257 -28.03 9.47 -3.99
N VAL A 258 -27.61 9.94 -2.82
CA VAL A 258 -26.63 9.26 -1.98
C VAL A 258 -27.28 7.99 -1.42
N ILE A 259 -26.69 6.84 -1.71
CA ILE A 259 -27.12 5.52 -1.23
C ILE A 259 -26.33 5.17 0.04
N GLU A 260 -25.02 5.37 -0.01
CA GLU A 260 -24.09 5.18 1.11
C GLU A 260 -23.23 6.45 1.22
N PRO A 261 -23.20 7.16 2.36
CA PRO A 261 -22.33 8.32 2.52
C PRO A 261 -20.87 7.87 2.51
N VAL A 262 -20.03 8.65 1.83
CA VAL A 262 -18.56 8.48 1.92
C VAL A 262 -18.08 8.90 3.30
N LYS A 263 -17.16 8.13 3.88
CA LYS A 263 -16.43 8.50 5.10
C LYS A 263 -14.95 8.61 4.75
N ASN A 264 -14.37 9.78 4.96
CA ASN A 264 -12.94 9.95 4.71
C ASN A 264 -12.11 9.18 5.75
N GLY A 265 -10.88 8.87 5.39
CA GLY A 265 -9.90 8.32 6.32
C GLY A 265 -9.50 9.33 7.38
N GLN A 266 -9.19 8.80 8.56
CA GLN A 266 -8.74 9.58 9.70
C GLN A 266 -7.29 9.99 9.52
N ASP A 267 -6.96 11.18 10.01
CA ASP A 267 -5.60 11.69 10.01
C ASP A 267 -4.79 11.07 11.15
N VAL A 268 -3.52 10.74 10.88
CA VAL A 268 -2.60 10.14 11.85
C VAL A 268 -1.48 11.12 12.16
N TYR A 269 -1.38 11.54 13.42
CA TYR A 269 -0.26 12.36 13.90
C TYR A 269 0.79 11.43 14.49
N THR A 270 1.98 11.43 13.89
CA THR A 270 3.13 10.70 14.41
C THR A 270 3.72 11.40 15.63
N THR A 271 4.67 10.76 16.30
CA THR A 271 5.52 11.38 17.32
C THR A 271 6.75 12.06 16.73
N LEU A 272 7.00 11.89 15.42
CA LEU A 272 8.15 12.45 14.74
C LEU A 272 8.10 13.97 14.78
N ASP A 273 9.25 14.59 15.00
CA ASP A 273 9.45 16.01 14.83
C ASP A 273 10.12 16.26 13.48
N ALA A 274 9.49 17.04 12.61
CA ALA A 274 10.00 17.24 11.26
C ALA A 274 11.37 17.94 11.22
N GLN A 275 11.69 18.78 12.21
CA GLN A 275 13.00 19.44 12.28
C GLN A 275 14.07 18.45 12.73
N LEU A 276 13.82 17.68 13.79
CA LEU A 276 14.77 16.67 14.28
C LEU A 276 14.99 15.57 13.24
N GLN A 277 13.94 15.13 12.55
CA GLN A 277 14.05 14.14 11.50
C GLN A 277 14.92 14.62 10.34
N ARG A 278 14.71 15.86 9.84
CA ARG A 278 15.55 16.39 8.75
C ARG A 278 17.02 16.48 9.14
N ASN A 279 17.32 16.86 10.37
CA ASN A 279 18.69 16.88 10.87
C ASN A 279 19.28 15.46 10.93
N LEU A 280 18.50 14.48 11.43
CA LEU A 280 18.92 13.08 11.47
C LEU A 280 19.22 12.54 10.07
N GLU A 281 18.40 12.84 9.06
CA GLU A 281 18.66 12.41 7.68
C GLU A 281 20.03 12.90 7.18
N GLY A 282 20.35 14.18 7.41
CA GLY A 282 21.65 14.75 7.03
C GLY A 282 22.83 14.11 7.76
N TYR A 283 22.69 13.82 9.06
CA TYR A 283 23.74 13.12 9.82
C TYR A 283 23.90 11.66 9.38
N MET A 284 22.81 10.99 9.03
CA MET A 284 22.84 9.61 8.55
C MET A 284 23.51 9.50 7.17
N ASP A 285 23.28 10.45 6.27
CA ASP A 285 23.98 10.53 4.98
C ASP A 285 25.49 10.72 5.17
N LYS A 286 25.87 11.64 6.05
CA LYS A 286 27.27 11.88 6.40
C LYS A 286 27.92 10.64 7.02
N ALA A 287 27.26 10.02 8.01
CA ALA A 287 27.77 8.83 8.68
C ALA A 287 27.91 7.65 7.72
N ALA A 288 26.94 7.41 6.83
CA ALA A 288 27.03 6.34 5.83
C ALA A 288 28.22 6.57 4.87
N THR A 289 28.46 7.82 4.47
CA THR A 289 29.59 8.19 3.60
C THR A 289 30.94 8.04 4.31
N ASP A 290 31.06 8.61 5.52
CA ASP A 290 32.32 8.66 6.27
C ASP A 290 32.78 7.26 6.73
N THR A 291 31.82 6.38 7.06
CA THR A 291 32.12 5.03 7.59
C THR A 291 32.16 3.95 6.52
N GLY A 292 31.51 4.16 5.37
CA GLY A 292 31.29 3.11 4.38
C GLY A 292 30.41 1.96 4.89
N ALA A 293 29.59 2.20 5.93
CA ALA A 293 28.72 1.19 6.52
C ALA A 293 27.78 0.58 5.47
N GLN A 294 27.65 -0.74 5.47
CA GLN A 294 26.75 -1.47 4.56
C GLN A 294 25.28 -1.12 4.81
N GLN A 295 24.92 -1.05 6.10
CA GLN A 295 23.63 -0.62 6.59
C GLN A 295 23.83 0.24 7.83
N LEU A 296 22.96 1.23 8.04
CA LEU A 296 22.98 2.11 9.18
C LEU A 296 21.56 2.33 9.68
N SER A 297 21.36 2.34 11.00
CA SER A 297 20.09 2.69 11.64
C SER A 297 20.34 3.76 12.68
N GLY A 298 19.48 4.77 12.73
CA GLY A 298 19.57 5.87 13.70
C GLY A 298 18.18 6.23 14.18
N THR A 299 18.01 6.33 15.51
CA THR A 299 16.72 6.63 16.14
C THR A 299 16.93 7.52 17.35
N LEU A 300 16.13 8.57 17.46
CA LEU A 300 16.08 9.49 18.59
C LEU A 300 14.75 9.31 19.31
N VAL A 301 14.82 9.17 20.64
CA VAL A 301 13.67 8.86 21.49
C VAL A 301 13.67 9.82 22.68
N ASP A 302 12.50 10.32 23.05
CA ASP A 302 12.31 11.03 24.31
C ASP A 302 12.34 10.02 25.48
N ALA A 303 13.34 10.16 26.34
CA ALA A 303 13.55 9.25 27.46
C ALA A 303 12.44 9.30 28.53
N HIS A 304 11.69 10.41 28.63
CA HIS A 304 10.64 10.58 29.63
C HIS A 304 9.28 10.06 29.16
N THR A 305 9.06 10.03 27.83
CA THR A 305 7.76 9.69 27.25
C THR A 305 7.79 8.41 26.43
N GLY A 306 8.94 7.98 25.93
CA GLY A 306 9.06 6.87 24.97
C GLY A 306 8.71 7.26 23.53
N GLU A 307 8.45 8.54 23.26
CA GLU A 307 8.14 9.03 21.91
C GLU A 307 9.34 8.88 20.96
N ILE A 308 9.14 8.24 19.81
CA ILE A 308 10.14 8.26 18.74
C ILE A 308 10.07 9.61 18.03
N LEU A 309 11.10 10.44 18.24
CA LEU A 309 11.18 11.81 17.72
C LEU A 309 11.75 11.87 16.31
N ALA A 310 12.68 10.98 16.00
CA ALA A 310 13.26 10.84 14.68
C ALA A 310 13.75 9.40 14.48
N THR A 311 13.62 8.85 13.27
CA THR A 311 14.18 7.54 12.94
C THR A 311 14.51 7.44 11.45
N SER A 312 15.64 6.82 11.12
CA SER A 312 16.06 6.65 9.74
C SER A 312 16.97 5.44 9.57
N GLN A 313 17.13 4.99 8.33
CA GLN A 313 18.09 3.95 7.98
C GLN A 313 18.80 4.25 6.65
N ARG A 314 19.92 3.58 6.41
CA ARG A 314 20.63 3.56 5.12
C ARG A 314 20.94 2.11 4.72
N PRO A 315 20.91 1.78 3.42
CA PRO A 315 20.43 2.62 2.30
C PRO A 315 18.92 2.92 2.39
N THR A 316 18.46 3.98 1.71
CA THR A 316 17.07 4.48 1.78
C THR A 316 16.49 4.78 0.40
N TYR A 317 15.20 5.07 0.33
CA TYR A 317 14.50 5.45 -0.90
C TYR A 317 13.59 6.66 -0.66
N THR A 318 13.03 7.21 -1.74
CA THR A 318 11.93 8.18 -1.71
C THR A 318 10.79 7.64 -2.58
N ALA A 319 9.63 8.29 -2.56
CA ALA A 319 8.53 7.93 -3.45
C ALA A 319 8.94 7.97 -4.95
N THR A 320 9.93 8.79 -5.31
CA THR A 320 10.42 8.91 -6.70
C THR A 320 11.54 7.92 -7.04
N THR A 321 12.33 7.47 -6.05
CA THR A 321 13.46 6.54 -6.28
C THR A 321 13.16 5.09 -5.92
N ILE A 322 11.96 4.79 -5.40
CA ILE A 322 11.59 3.46 -4.90
C ILE A 322 11.74 2.33 -5.93
N ASN A 323 11.46 2.60 -7.20
CA ASN A 323 11.57 1.60 -8.28
C ASN A 323 13.03 1.17 -8.54
N ASP A 324 13.99 1.98 -8.10
CA ASP A 324 15.43 1.71 -8.21
C ASP A 324 16.06 1.33 -6.86
N ALA A 325 15.26 1.22 -5.80
CA ALA A 325 15.77 0.99 -4.45
C ALA A 325 16.60 -0.31 -4.34
N GLU A 326 16.12 -1.39 -4.96
CA GLU A 326 16.82 -2.69 -4.97
C GLU A 326 18.14 -2.69 -5.74
N LYS A 327 18.40 -1.66 -6.58
CA LYS A 327 19.68 -1.50 -7.27
C LYS A 327 20.77 -0.97 -6.35
N GLN A 328 20.40 -0.41 -5.20
CA GLN A 328 21.36 0.07 -4.21
C GLN A 328 22.03 -1.11 -3.50
N LYS A 329 23.36 -1.05 -3.37
CA LYS A 329 24.14 -2.10 -2.70
C LYS A 329 23.71 -2.22 -1.23
N TYR A 330 23.52 -3.45 -0.75
CA TYR A 330 23.11 -3.77 0.63
C TYR A 330 21.71 -3.26 1.05
N PHE A 331 20.88 -2.81 0.08
CA PHE A 331 19.52 -2.41 0.36
C PHE A 331 18.68 -3.55 0.93
N THR A 332 17.77 -3.20 1.84
CA THR A 332 16.78 -4.12 2.39
C THR A 332 15.43 -3.42 2.49
N TRP A 333 14.36 -4.16 2.18
CA TRP A 333 12.98 -3.71 2.42
C TRP A 333 12.62 -3.77 3.90
N ASN A 334 13.35 -4.55 4.70
CA ASN A 334 13.06 -4.67 6.12
C ASN A 334 13.39 -3.36 6.85
N SER A 335 12.52 -2.99 7.77
CA SER A 335 12.81 -1.92 8.74
C SER A 335 13.95 -2.38 9.66
N LEU A 336 15.09 -1.68 9.63
CA LEU A 336 16.19 -1.97 10.54
C LEU A 336 15.82 -1.72 12.00
N LEU A 337 14.89 -0.79 12.26
CA LEU A 337 14.40 -0.46 13.60
C LEU A 337 13.65 -1.64 14.25
N SER A 338 12.81 -2.34 13.48
CA SER A 338 11.76 -3.22 14.06
C SER A 338 11.68 -4.63 13.48
N GLN A 339 12.23 -4.86 12.29
CA GLN A 339 12.11 -6.15 11.58
C GLN A 339 13.44 -6.90 11.50
N SER A 340 14.56 -6.18 11.57
CA SER A 340 15.91 -6.77 11.58
C SER A 340 16.37 -7.02 13.02
N ALA A 341 16.37 -8.28 13.44
CA ALA A 341 17.00 -8.69 14.69
C ALA A 341 18.50 -8.95 14.46
N PHE A 342 19.33 -8.58 15.42
CA PHE A 342 20.78 -8.73 15.38
C PHE A 342 21.33 -9.05 16.77
N GLU A 343 22.57 -9.54 16.84
CA GLU A 343 23.26 -9.66 18.12
C GLU A 343 23.72 -8.28 18.59
N PRO A 344 23.20 -7.76 19.72
CA PRO A 344 23.40 -6.37 20.15
C PRO A 344 24.83 -6.07 20.64
N GLY A 345 25.60 -7.13 20.92
CA GLY A 345 26.94 -7.03 21.48
C GLY A 345 26.97 -6.23 22.78
N SER A 346 28.06 -5.48 22.98
CA SER A 346 28.36 -4.83 24.26
C SER A 346 27.31 -3.82 24.74
N THR A 347 26.45 -3.32 23.86
CA THR A 347 25.34 -2.46 24.28
C THR A 347 24.38 -3.16 25.26
N PHE A 348 24.28 -4.48 25.16
CA PHE A 348 23.44 -5.33 26.00
C PHE A 348 23.94 -5.49 27.44
N LYS A 349 25.23 -5.21 27.69
CA LYS A 349 25.86 -5.22 29.02
C LYS A 349 25.15 -4.27 29.98
N THR A 350 24.51 -3.22 29.46
CA THR A 350 23.68 -2.28 30.23
C THR A 350 22.56 -3.00 30.99
N PHE A 351 21.89 -3.97 30.36
CA PHE A 351 20.80 -4.73 30.97
C PHE A 351 21.30 -5.75 31.99
N LEU A 352 22.41 -6.43 31.68
CA LEU A 352 23.06 -7.33 32.64
C LEU A 352 23.47 -6.56 33.89
N MET A 353 24.19 -5.44 33.73
CA MET A 353 24.67 -4.65 34.85
C MET A 353 23.51 -4.12 35.70
N ALA A 354 22.43 -3.64 35.06
CA ALA A 354 21.22 -3.23 35.77
C ALA A 354 20.62 -4.38 36.60
N GLY A 355 20.48 -5.57 36.03
CA GLY A 355 19.97 -6.74 36.75
C GLY A 355 20.88 -7.23 37.88
N ALA A 356 22.20 -7.16 37.67
CA ALA A 356 23.19 -7.56 38.67
C ALA A 356 23.18 -6.60 39.87
N LEU A 357 23.07 -5.29 39.64
CA LEU A 357 22.95 -4.28 40.69
C LEU A 357 21.63 -4.41 41.45
N ASP A 358 20.51 -4.55 40.73
CA ASP A 358 19.17 -4.71 41.31
C ASP A 358 19.07 -5.96 42.20
N SER A 359 19.73 -7.05 41.81
CA SER A 359 19.74 -8.31 42.58
C SER A 359 20.86 -8.39 43.63
N GLY A 360 21.73 -7.40 43.74
CA GLY A 360 22.89 -7.41 44.65
C GLY A 360 23.95 -8.47 44.30
N LYS A 361 23.98 -8.95 43.04
CA LYS A 361 24.88 -10.00 42.54
C LYS A 361 26.19 -9.47 41.97
N VAL A 362 26.49 -8.19 42.17
CA VAL A 362 27.78 -7.60 41.82
C VAL A 362 28.21 -6.57 42.86
N ASN A 363 29.47 -6.61 43.25
CA ASN A 363 30.13 -5.53 43.98
C ASN A 363 31.05 -4.77 43.00
N LEU A 364 30.72 -3.52 42.71
CA LEU A 364 31.44 -2.71 41.72
C LEU A 364 32.93 -2.48 42.05
N ASN A 365 33.30 -2.56 43.34
CA ASN A 365 34.67 -2.38 43.81
C ASN A 365 35.45 -3.69 43.89
N GLU A 366 34.78 -4.83 43.78
CA GLU A 366 35.45 -6.13 43.75
C GLU A 366 36.24 -6.28 42.45
N THR A 367 37.44 -6.81 42.59
CA THR A 367 38.34 -7.07 41.47
C THR A 367 38.17 -8.47 40.93
N TYR A 368 38.31 -8.63 39.61
CA TYR A 368 38.38 -9.93 38.97
C TYR A 368 39.60 -10.04 38.05
N GLN A 369 40.09 -11.26 37.91
CA GLN A 369 41.11 -11.61 36.91
C GLN A 369 40.45 -11.72 35.52
N ARG A 370 41.02 -11.06 34.51
CA ARG A 370 40.60 -11.10 33.10
C ARG A 370 41.07 -12.36 32.39
N LYS A 371 40.74 -13.51 32.96
CA LYS A 371 40.93 -14.85 32.39
C LYS A 371 39.68 -15.67 32.67
N LEU A 372 39.11 -16.29 31.65
CA LEU A 372 37.93 -17.15 31.76
C LEU A 372 37.91 -18.20 30.65
N GLN A 373 37.72 -19.46 31.07
CA GLN A 373 37.43 -20.59 30.20
C GLN A 373 36.09 -21.18 30.62
N VAL A 374 35.20 -21.37 29.65
CA VAL A 374 33.86 -21.93 29.83
C VAL A 374 33.81 -23.22 29.02
N TYR A 375 33.92 -24.36 29.69
CA TYR A 375 34.11 -25.67 29.06
C TYR A 375 35.30 -25.66 28.07
N ASP A 376 35.04 -25.93 26.79
CA ASP A 376 36.01 -25.93 25.69
C ASP A 376 36.17 -24.57 25.01
N THR A 377 35.44 -23.54 25.48
CA THR A 377 35.42 -22.20 24.89
C THR A 377 36.14 -21.18 25.77
N THR A 378 37.13 -20.48 25.22
CA THR A 378 37.78 -19.34 25.90
C THR A 378 37.06 -18.05 25.56
N ILE A 379 36.69 -17.27 26.59
CA ILE A 379 36.11 -15.94 26.42
C ILE A 379 37.21 -14.90 26.58
N ASN A 380 37.35 -14.04 25.57
CA ASN A 380 38.36 -12.98 25.54
C ASN A 380 37.71 -11.58 25.52
N ASP A 381 38.47 -10.61 25.99
CA ASP A 381 38.17 -9.19 25.81
C ASP A 381 38.78 -8.67 24.50
N TRP A 382 38.29 -7.51 24.04
CA TRP A 382 38.62 -6.94 22.73
C TRP A 382 40.11 -6.65 22.53
N ASP A 383 40.86 -6.35 23.60
CA ASP A 383 42.29 -6.07 23.53
C ASP A 383 43.13 -7.31 23.15
N VAL A 384 42.62 -8.51 23.43
CA VAL A 384 43.29 -9.76 23.05
C VAL A 384 43.07 -10.07 21.56
N THR A 385 41.90 -9.71 21.01
CA THR A 385 41.46 -10.12 19.67
C THR A 385 41.58 -9.04 18.61
N GLU A 386 41.40 -7.77 18.96
CA GLU A 386 41.22 -6.66 18.01
C GLU A 386 42.38 -5.66 18.00
N ASN A 387 43.01 -5.39 19.17
CA ASN A 387 44.06 -4.37 19.27
C ASN A 387 45.25 -4.82 20.14
N LYS A 388 46.30 -5.35 19.50
CA LYS A 388 47.52 -5.81 20.18
C LYS A 388 48.41 -4.67 20.73
N SER A 389 48.10 -3.41 20.42
CA SER A 389 48.93 -2.25 20.82
C SER A 389 48.57 -1.71 22.19
N TYR A 390 47.45 -2.15 22.77
CA TYR A 390 47.01 -1.75 24.11
C TYR A 390 46.44 -2.96 24.83
N THR A 391 47.02 -3.30 25.98
CA THR A 391 46.56 -4.40 26.83
C THR A 391 45.93 -3.83 28.08
N LEU A 392 44.72 -4.27 28.39
CA LEU A 392 44.04 -3.87 29.61
C LEU A 392 44.70 -4.57 30.82
N PRO A 393 44.66 -3.98 32.03
CA PRO A 393 45.28 -4.58 33.21
C PRO A 393 44.77 -6.00 33.47
N GLU A 394 45.60 -6.94 33.94
CA GLU A 394 45.15 -8.33 34.18
C GLU A 394 44.03 -8.42 35.24
N THR A 395 44.05 -7.51 36.21
CA THR A 395 43.06 -7.38 37.27
C THR A 395 42.44 -6.00 37.24
N VAL A 396 41.11 -5.95 37.21
CA VAL A 396 40.32 -4.70 37.23
C VAL A 396 39.11 -4.88 38.14
N THR A 397 38.53 -3.78 38.61
CA THR A 397 37.24 -3.83 39.32
C THR A 397 36.09 -4.10 38.35
N TYR A 398 34.94 -4.59 38.83
CA TYR A 398 33.75 -4.74 37.97
C TYR A 398 33.28 -3.40 37.37
N ALA A 399 33.44 -2.27 38.08
CA ALA A 399 33.18 -0.94 37.52
C ALA A 399 34.09 -0.61 36.34
N GLN A 400 35.40 -0.83 36.49
CA GLN A 400 36.37 -0.66 35.40
C GLN A 400 36.08 -1.63 34.26
N GLY A 401 35.76 -2.88 34.57
CA GLY A 401 35.41 -3.91 33.60
C GLY A 401 34.23 -3.51 32.73
N PHE A 402 33.17 -2.95 33.33
CA PHE A 402 32.03 -2.41 32.58
C PHE A 402 32.43 -1.23 31.69
N ALA A 403 33.16 -0.26 32.24
CA ALA A 403 33.62 0.92 31.49
C ALA A 403 34.54 0.56 30.30
N LEU A 404 35.35 -0.49 30.45
CA LEU A 404 36.26 -1.00 29.43
C LEU A 404 35.61 -2.05 28.51
N SER A 405 34.31 -2.31 28.69
CA SER A 405 33.54 -3.29 27.93
C SER A 405 34.13 -4.71 27.99
N SER A 406 34.57 -5.16 29.16
CA SER A 406 35.11 -6.52 29.36
C SER A 406 34.02 -7.59 29.24
N ASN A 407 34.11 -8.45 28.21
CA ASN A 407 33.28 -9.64 28.06
C ASN A 407 33.50 -10.61 29.22
N ILE A 408 34.75 -10.75 29.68
CA ILE A 408 35.11 -11.62 30.81
C ILE A 408 34.43 -11.15 32.10
N GLY A 409 34.46 -9.85 32.38
CA GLY A 409 33.79 -9.29 33.56
C GLY A 409 32.28 -9.56 33.54
N MET A 410 31.63 -9.32 32.40
CA MET A 410 30.19 -9.55 32.26
C MET A 410 29.84 -11.04 32.36
N SER A 411 30.66 -11.91 31.80
CA SER A 411 30.50 -13.36 31.91
C SER A 411 30.54 -13.82 33.38
N LYS A 412 31.49 -13.30 34.17
CA LYS A 412 31.59 -13.64 35.60
C LYS A 412 30.40 -13.13 36.41
N ILE A 413 29.85 -11.97 36.05
CA ILE A 413 28.61 -11.45 36.66
C ILE A 413 27.46 -12.40 36.37
N GLU A 414 27.28 -12.81 35.11
CA GLU A 414 26.22 -13.74 34.72
C GLU A 414 26.37 -15.09 35.45
N MET A 415 27.57 -15.65 35.50
CA MET A 415 27.85 -16.88 36.25
C MET A 415 27.53 -16.76 37.75
N ASN A 416 27.70 -15.58 38.34
CA ASN A 416 27.36 -15.32 39.75
C ASN A 416 25.84 -15.09 39.97
N MET A 417 25.16 -14.51 38.98
CA MET A 417 23.70 -14.37 38.97
C MET A 417 23.01 -15.72 38.77
N GLY A 418 23.54 -16.54 37.86
CA GLY A 418 22.97 -17.78 37.35
C GLY A 418 21.89 -17.56 36.28
N ASP A 419 21.80 -18.51 35.34
CA ASP A 419 20.96 -18.48 34.13
C ASP A 419 19.49 -18.14 34.44
N ALA A 420 18.94 -18.70 35.53
CA ALA A 420 17.55 -18.50 35.90
C ALA A 420 17.25 -17.05 36.29
N LEU A 421 18.14 -16.43 37.07
CA LEU A 421 17.99 -15.03 37.47
C LEU A 421 18.21 -14.11 36.28
N TRP A 422 19.23 -14.37 35.47
CA TRP A 422 19.49 -13.59 34.26
C TRP A 422 18.32 -13.66 33.28
N GLY A 423 17.82 -14.86 32.99
CA GLY A 423 16.62 -15.08 32.18
C GLY A 423 15.39 -14.34 32.72
N SER A 424 15.25 -14.23 34.05
CA SER A 424 14.17 -13.43 34.64
C SER A 424 14.29 -11.93 34.33
N TYR A 425 15.51 -11.37 34.29
CA TYR A 425 15.72 -9.97 33.90
C TYR A 425 15.50 -9.76 32.40
N LEU A 426 15.93 -10.69 31.55
CA LEU A 426 15.62 -10.65 30.12
C LEU A 426 14.10 -10.57 29.88
N ASN A 427 13.32 -11.35 30.65
CA ASN A 427 11.86 -11.30 30.61
C ASN A 427 11.29 -9.98 31.18
N LYS A 428 11.87 -9.42 32.25
CA LYS A 428 11.46 -8.11 32.78
C LYS A 428 11.67 -6.99 31.75
N PHE A 429 12.80 -7.00 31.03
CA PHE A 429 13.06 -6.10 29.90
C PHE A 429 12.29 -6.47 28.61
N LYS A 430 11.51 -7.56 28.65
CA LYS A 430 10.68 -8.06 27.54
C LYS A 430 11.49 -8.44 26.28
N PHE A 431 12.75 -8.84 26.40
CA PHE A 431 13.46 -9.42 25.26
C PHE A 431 12.79 -10.73 24.81
N GLY A 432 12.84 -11.03 23.51
CA GLY A 432 12.10 -12.16 22.93
C GLY A 432 10.61 -11.87 22.67
N LEU A 433 10.13 -10.66 23.01
CA LEU A 433 8.75 -10.22 22.76
C LEU A 433 8.72 -9.00 21.85
N LYS A 434 7.77 -8.99 20.91
CA LYS A 434 7.47 -7.80 20.09
C LYS A 434 7.15 -6.60 20.99
N VAL A 435 7.48 -5.41 20.51
CA VAL A 435 7.15 -4.14 21.18
C VAL A 435 5.68 -3.82 20.98
N ARG A 436 5.14 -4.14 19.80
CA ARG A 436 3.78 -3.77 19.40
C ARG A 436 3.61 -2.25 19.39
N ALA A 437 4.63 -1.54 18.90
CA ALA A 437 4.62 -0.09 18.75
C ALA A 437 3.60 0.39 17.70
N GLY A 438 2.93 -0.52 16.99
CA GLY A 438 2.00 -0.23 15.90
C GLY A 438 2.66 -0.31 14.53
N LEU A 439 3.85 -0.92 14.43
CA LEU A 439 4.51 -1.23 13.16
C LEU A 439 4.13 -2.65 12.69
N ASP A 440 4.03 -2.84 11.38
CA ASP A 440 3.83 -4.16 10.80
C ASP A 440 5.12 -4.98 10.81
N GLY A 441 4.98 -6.31 10.93
CA GLY A 441 6.08 -7.24 10.74
C GLY A 441 7.15 -7.25 11.85
N GLU A 442 6.90 -6.65 13.02
CA GLU A 442 7.89 -6.61 14.11
C GLU A 442 8.47 -8.01 14.42
N ASN A 443 9.80 -8.07 14.51
CA ASN A 443 10.53 -9.28 14.85
C ASN A 443 10.61 -9.42 16.39
N PRO A 444 10.23 -10.59 16.96
CA PRO A 444 10.28 -10.80 18.40
C PRO A 444 11.71 -10.94 18.95
N GLY A 445 12.72 -11.13 18.09
CA GLY A 445 14.06 -11.50 18.51
C GLY A 445 14.14 -12.95 18.99
N ALA A 446 15.25 -13.29 19.64
CA ALA A 446 15.52 -14.61 20.21
C ALA A 446 16.29 -14.48 21.53
N LEU A 447 15.82 -15.20 22.54
CA LEU A 447 16.49 -15.38 23.82
C LEU A 447 17.61 -16.43 23.70
N PRO A 448 18.59 -16.45 24.63
CA PRO A 448 19.68 -17.39 24.54
C PRO A 448 19.17 -18.82 24.74
N SER A 449 19.76 -19.76 24.00
CA SER A 449 19.43 -21.17 24.18
C SER A 449 19.87 -21.67 25.55
N SER A 450 19.32 -22.79 26.00
CA SER A 450 19.54 -23.31 27.37
C SER A 450 20.93 -23.89 27.62
N ASN A 451 21.86 -23.81 26.65
CA ASN A 451 23.23 -24.27 26.88
C ASN A 451 24.03 -23.18 27.61
N ALA A 452 24.93 -23.60 28.48
CA ALA A 452 25.69 -22.70 29.35
C ALA A 452 26.53 -21.67 28.57
N VAL A 453 27.08 -22.04 27.41
CA VAL A 453 27.89 -21.12 26.60
C VAL A 453 27.04 -19.96 26.08
N SER A 454 25.84 -20.25 25.53
CA SER A 454 24.93 -19.21 25.06
C SER A 454 24.38 -18.33 26.18
N GLN A 455 24.11 -18.88 27.37
CA GLN A 455 23.69 -18.10 28.54
C GLN A 455 24.78 -17.11 28.93
N ILE A 456 26.02 -17.57 29.09
CA ILE A 456 27.16 -16.71 29.43
C ILE A 456 27.43 -15.68 28.31
N GLN A 457 27.37 -16.07 27.04
CA GLN A 457 27.56 -15.16 25.91
C GLN A 457 26.53 -14.03 25.85
N SER A 458 25.30 -14.33 26.26
CA SER A 458 24.22 -13.33 26.27
C SER A 458 24.49 -12.18 27.24
N SER A 459 25.32 -12.39 28.27
CA SER A 459 25.76 -11.35 29.21
C SER A 459 26.46 -10.18 28.52
N PHE A 460 27.09 -10.42 27.37
CA PHE A 460 27.73 -9.41 26.52
C PHE A 460 27.09 -9.31 25.13
N GLY A 461 25.84 -9.77 25.00
CA GLY A 461 25.00 -9.57 23.83
C GLY A 461 25.32 -10.45 22.63
N GLN A 462 25.88 -11.64 22.85
CA GLN A 462 26.04 -12.70 21.83
C GLN A 462 25.15 -13.90 22.16
N GLY A 463 24.76 -14.70 21.17
CA GLY A 463 23.83 -15.81 21.39
C GLY A 463 22.40 -15.35 21.73
N VAL A 464 22.10 -14.07 21.50
CA VAL A 464 20.78 -13.44 21.60
C VAL A 464 20.56 -12.58 20.36
N ALA A 465 19.32 -12.47 19.90
CA ALA A 465 18.96 -11.59 18.81
C ALA A 465 17.88 -10.61 19.26
N VAL A 466 18.09 -9.32 19.04
CA VAL A 466 17.14 -8.26 19.42
C VAL A 466 17.00 -7.25 18.29
N THR A 467 15.87 -6.54 18.26
CA THR A 467 15.72 -5.39 17.36
C THR A 467 16.16 -4.10 18.06
N PRO A 468 16.58 -3.06 17.32
CA PRO A 468 16.85 -1.75 17.92
C PRO A 468 15.67 -1.20 18.74
N LEU A 469 14.43 -1.46 18.31
CA LEU A 469 13.23 -1.07 19.04
C LEU A 469 13.12 -1.76 20.42
N GLN A 470 13.53 -3.03 20.54
CA GLN A 470 13.60 -3.72 21.84
C GLN A 470 14.70 -3.14 22.75
N LEU A 471 15.87 -2.79 22.19
CA LEU A 471 16.93 -2.13 22.95
C LEU A 471 16.46 -0.77 23.49
N ILE A 472 15.83 0.04 22.64
CA ILE A 472 15.22 1.32 23.02
C ILE A 472 14.25 1.13 24.18
N ARG A 473 13.31 0.18 24.06
CA ARG A 473 12.37 -0.14 25.15
C ARG A 473 13.10 -0.45 26.45
N GLY A 474 14.11 -1.31 26.43
CA GLY A 474 14.92 -1.60 27.61
C GLY A 474 15.61 -0.36 28.18
N TRP A 475 16.21 0.48 27.33
CA TRP A 475 16.92 1.69 27.77
C TRP A 475 16.01 2.74 28.39
N THR A 476 14.71 2.78 28.04
CA THR A 476 13.75 3.63 28.75
C THR A 476 13.69 3.29 30.24
N ALA A 477 13.86 2.02 30.63
CA ALA A 477 13.92 1.64 32.04
C ALA A 477 15.16 2.21 32.74
N ILE A 478 16.31 2.24 32.03
CA ILE A 478 17.54 2.80 32.56
C ILE A 478 17.40 4.31 32.75
N ALA A 479 16.85 5.01 31.76
CA ALA A 479 16.64 6.46 31.83
C ALA A 479 15.51 6.87 32.79
N GLY A 480 14.50 6.01 32.94
CA GLY A 480 13.29 6.22 33.75
C GLY A 480 13.38 5.69 35.18
N ASN A 481 14.59 5.62 35.76
CA ASN A 481 14.82 5.15 37.14
C ASN A 481 14.17 3.77 37.45
N GLY A 482 14.28 2.83 36.52
CA GLY A 482 13.72 1.49 36.62
C GLY A 482 12.31 1.33 36.02
N THR A 483 11.64 2.42 35.65
CA THR A 483 10.32 2.36 34.99
C THR A 483 10.50 2.24 33.49
N MET A 484 10.16 1.08 32.93
CA MET A 484 10.20 0.84 31.49
C MET A 484 8.96 1.41 30.80
N LEU A 485 9.18 2.21 29.75
CA LEU A 485 8.15 2.74 28.88
C LEU A 485 8.05 1.91 27.60
N GLU A 486 6.86 1.86 27.00
CA GLU A 486 6.69 1.27 25.68
C GLU A 486 6.92 2.37 24.62
N PRO A 487 7.91 2.22 23.71
CA PRO A 487 8.10 3.21 22.66
C PRO A 487 6.88 3.31 21.75
N HIS A 488 6.44 4.54 21.47
CA HIS A 488 5.29 4.78 20.59
C HIS A 488 5.60 5.77 19.48
N ILE A 489 4.83 5.64 18.40
CA ILE A 489 5.10 6.25 17.08
C ILE A 489 3.98 7.17 16.59
N VAL A 490 2.81 7.08 17.23
CA VAL A 490 1.61 7.87 16.94
C VAL A 490 1.20 8.59 18.21
N SER A 491 1.04 9.91 18.11
CA SER A 491 0.56 10.76 19.20
C SER A 491 -0.97 10.80 19.26
N LYS A 492 -1.65 10.86 18.10
CA LYS A 492 -3.12 10.81 18.01
C LYS A 492 -3.62 10.41 16.63
N VAL A 493 -4.86 9.93 16.59
CA VAL A 493 -5.66 9.74 15.37
C VAL A 493 -6.86 10.67 15.44
N VAL A 494 -7.14 11.40 14.37
CA VAL A 494 -8.17 12.46 14.33
C VAL A 494 -9.15 12.18 13.19
N ASP A 495 -10.45 12.23 13.51
CA ASP A 495 -11.50 12.31 12.48
C ASP A 495 -11.68 13.79 12.09
N PRO A 496 -11.29 14.18 10.85
CA PRO A 496 -11.12 15.58 10.46
C PRO A 496 -12.41 16.38 10.19
#